data_AF-A0A101IEU9-F1
#
_entry.id   AF-A0A101IEU9-F1
#
_cell.length_a   1.000
_cell.length_b   1.000
_cell.length_c   1.000
_cell.angle_alpha   90.00
_cell.angle_beta   90.00
_cell.angle_gamma   90.00
#
_symmetry.space_group_name_H-M   'P 1'
#
loop_
_entity.id
_entity.type
_entity.pdbx_description
1 polymer ?
#
loop_
_entity_poly.entity_id
_entity_poly.type
_entity_poly.pdbx_seq_one_letter_code
_entity_poly.pdbx_strand_id
1 'polypeptide(L)'
;MPKDKNKELQQQLSYRTHNAWQNIPRGEMESYVTEYSEFLDRARTERRCVAYAVDYLRSHGFVSLDEAEEKGKNAERKIYHAKAGKAVIAMRIPEGEVSAINLIGAHIDVPRLDLKPVPLVEDSGLAMLKTHYYGGIRKYQWLNIPLALVGTVIDREGKAIEISTGEDPTDPVFVICDLLPHLDDRSGDFKEIFKGKDLNALSGSEPLSFDENFKEAVKLNCLKLL
;
A
#
# COMPACT_ATOMS: atom_id res chain seq x y z
N MET A 1 -48.14 -11.70 -29.79
CA MET A 1 -47.01 -12.64 -29.91
C MET A 1 -47.21 -13.76 -28.88
N PRO A 2 -46.94 -15.04 -29.21
CA PRO A 2 -47.04 -16.14 -28.24
C PRO A 2 -46.17 -15.83 -27.01
N LYS A 3 -46.65 -16.13 -25.80
CA LYS A 3 -45.93 -15.89 -24.54
C LYS A 3 -44.48 -16.41 -24.58
N ASP A 4 -44.24 -17.49 -25.30
CA ASP A 4 -42.91 -18.08 -25.46
C ASP A 4 -41.95 -17.24 -26.31
N LYS A 5 -42.43 -16.62 -27.40
CA LYS A 5 -41.61 -15.69 -28.20
C LYS A 5 -41.20 -14.45 -27.41
N ASN A 6 -42.07 -13.96 -26.53
CA ASN A 6 -41.73 -12.82 -25.67
C ASN A 6 -40.71 -13.20 -24.58
N LYS A 7 -40.73 -14.46 -24.10
CA LYS A 7 -39.77 -14.97 -23.10
C LYS A 7 -38.39 -15.23 -23.70
N GLU A 8 -38.33 -15.75 -24.93
CA GLU A 8 -37.09 -15.85 -25.71
C GLU A 8 -36.52 -14.47 -26.04
N LEU A 9 -37.36 -13.53 -26.47
CA LEU A 9 -36.93 -12.17 -26.77
C LEU A 9 -36.41 -11.47 -25.50
N GLN A 10 -37.05 -11.68 -24.35
CA GLN A 10 -36.53 -11.19 -23.07
C GLN A 10 -35.20 -11.85 -22.71
N GLN A 11 -35.04 -13.16 -22.94
CA GLN A 11 -33.75 -13.85 -22.74
C GLN A 11 -32.63 -13.25 -23.60
N GLN A 12 -32.93 -12.87 -24.84
CA GLN A 12 -31.97 -12.32 -25.78
C GLN A 12 -31.64 -10.84 -25.53
N LEU A 13 -32.62 -10.05 -25.09
CA LEU A 13 -32.48 -8.59 -24.98
C LEU A 13 -32.20 -8.09 -23.55
N SER A 14 -32.49 -8.89 -22.52
CA SER A 14 -32.28 -8.47 -21.13
C SER A 14 -30.87 -8.78 -20.66
N TYR A 15 -30.20 -7.81 -20.04
CA TYR A 15 -28.99 -8.07 -19.25
C TYR A 15 -29.28 -9.06 -18.12
N ARG A 16 -28.40 -10.06 -17.95
CA ARG A 16 -28.51 -11.08 -16.91
C ARG A 16 -27.24 -11.09 -16.08
N THR A 17 -27.41 -11.03 -14.77
CA THR A 17 -26.32 -11.31 -13.84
C THR A 17 -26.18 -12.81 -13.68
N HIS A 18 -24.95 -13.29 -13.74
CA HIS A 18 -24.62 -14.69 -13.52
C HIS A 18 -23.78 -14.80 -12.25
N ASN A 19 -24.06 -15.82 -11.43
CA ASN A 19 -23.22 -16.10 -10.29
C ASN A 19 -21.90 -16.71 -10.78
N ALA A 20 -20.77 -16.11 -10.42
CA ALA A 20 -19.44 -16.59 -10.82
C ALA A 20 -19.22 -18.05 -10.40
N TRP A 21 -19.69 -18.45 -9.21
CA TRP A 21 -19.59 -19.83 -8.70
C TRP A 21 -20.28 -20.88 -9.58
N GLN A 22 -21.23 -20.47 -10.43
CA GLN A 22 -21.93 -21.38 -11.34
C GLN A 22 -21.24 -21.51 -12.70
N ASN A 23 -20.32 -20.61 -13.04
CA ASN A 23 -19.81 -20.47 -14.41
C ASN A 23 -18.28 -20.53 -14.51
N ILE A 24 -17.56 -20.31 -13.40
CA ILE A 24 -16.10 -20.39 -13.34
C ILE A 24 -15.72 -21.67 -12.59
N PRO A 25 -14.81 -22.51 -13.12
CA PRO A 25 -14.28 -23.65 -12.40
C PRO A 25 -13.66 -23.25 -11.06
N ARG A 26 -13.95 -24.01 -10.00
CA ARG A 26 -13.43 -23.76 -8.66
C ARG A 26 -11.91 -23.61 -8.62
N GLY A 27 -11.18 -24.50 -9.29
CA GLY A 27 -9.72 -24.46 -9.32
C GLY A 27 -9.15 -23.19 -9.96
N GLU A 28 -9.82 -22.63 -10.96
CA GLU A 28 -9.43 -21.36 -11.59
C GLU A 28 -9.64 -20.18 -10.63
N MET A 29 -10.77 -20.16 -9.92
CA MET A 29 -11.04 -19.15 -8.90
C MET A 29 -10.02 -19.21 -7.74
N GLU A 30 -9.72 -20.42 -7.26
CA GLU A 30 -8.78 -20.62 -6.14
C GLU A 30 -7.33 -20.25 -6.51
N SER A 31 -6.89 -20.57 -7.75
CA SER A 31 -5.57 -20.13 -8.25
C SER A 31 -5.49 -18.61 -8.30
N TYR A 32 -6.48 -17.96 -8.91
CA TYR A 32 -6.51 -16.50 -9.02
C TYR A 32 -6.52 -15.80 -7.66
N VAL A 33 -7.32 -16.29 -6.71
CA VAL A 33 -7.38 -15.73 -5.35
C VAL A 33 -6.04 -15.89 -4.65
N THR A 34 -5.37 -17.04 -4.79
CA THR A 34 -4.06 -17.28 -4.17
C THR A 34 -3.02 -16.30 -4.71
N GLU A 35 -2.90 -16.19 -6.04
CA GLU A 35 -1.97 -15.25 -6.69
C GLU A 35 -2.27 -13.79 -6.32
N TYR A 36 -3.56 -13.44 -6.24
CA TYR A 36 -3.98 -12.10 -5.84
C TYR A 36 -3.66 -11.80 -4.37
N SER A 37 -3.84 -12.76 -3.47
CA SER A 37 -3.46 -12.62 -2.05
C SER A 37 -1.96 -12.44 -1.89
N GLU A 38 -1.13 -13.20 -2.61
CA GLU A 38 0.33 -13.02 -2.60
C GLU A 38 0.75 -11.65 -3.10
N PHE A 39 0.08 -11.14 -4.15
CA PHE A 39 0.28 -9.77 -4.62
C PHE A 39 -0.05 -8.76 -3.53
N LEU A 40 -1.21 -8.87 -2.87
CA LEU A 40 -1.62 -7.96 -1.81
C LEU A 40 -0.66 -7.96 -0.62
N ASP A 41 -0.12 -9.12 -0.26
CA ASP A 41 0.84 -9.23 0.84
C ASP A 41 2.16 -8.50 0.54
N ARG A 42 2.61 -8.51 -0.71
CA ARG A 42 3.85 -7.84 -1.13
C ARG A 42 3.62 -6.35 -1.44
N ALA A 43 2.52 -6.00 -2.08
CA ALA A 43 2.25 -4.69 -2.67
C ALA A 43 1.55 -3.69 -1.71
N ARG A 44 1.98 -3.63 -0.45
CA ARG A 44 1.34 -2.80 0.60
C ARG A 44 1.54 -1.29 0.46
N THR A 45 2.46 -0.86 -0.40
CA THR A 45 2.69 0.56 -0.74
C THR A 45 2.72 0.72 -2.25
N GLU A 46 2.50 1.95 -2.75
CA GLU A 46 2.53 2.22 -4.18
C GLU A 46 3.89 1.86 -4.79
N ARG A 47 4.98 2.00 -4.01
CA ARG A 47 6.33 1.65 -4.47
C ARG A 47 6.54 0.16 -4.64
N ARG A 48 6.09 -0.63 -3.66
CA ARG A 48 6.14 -2.09 -3.78
C ARG A 48 5.20 -2.61 -4.85
N CYS A 49 4.05 -1.97 -5.05
CA CYS A 49 3.17 -2.31 -6.17
C CYS A 49 3.85 -2.07 -7.52
N VAL A 50 4.58 -0.96 -7.70
CA VAL A 50 5.35 -0.71 -8.92
C VAL A 50 6.49 -1.73 -9.06
N ALA A 51 7.24 -2.00 -7.99
CA ALA A 51 8.31 -3.00 -8.03
C ALA A 51 7.79 -4.38 -8.46
N TYR A 52 6.71 -4.85 -7.83
CA TYR A 52 6.03 -6.09 -8.20
C TYR A 52 5.58 -6.08 -9.66
N ALA A 53 4.93 -4.99 -10.11
CA ALA A 53 4.46 -4.87 -11.48
C ALA A 53 5.61 -4.91 -12.49
N VAL A 54 6.73 -4.25 -12.20
CA VAL A 54 7.93 -4.27 -13.04
C VAL A 54 8.49 -5.68 -13.14
N ASP A 55 8.65 -6.38 -12.02
CA ASP A 55 9.14 -7.78 -12.02
C ASP A 55 8.21 -8.70 -12.82
N TYR A 56 6.90 -8.54 -12.62
CA TYR A 56 5.88 -9.28 -13.36
C TYR A 56 5.93 -8.98 -14.87
N LEU A 57 6.08 -7.72 -15.26
CA LEU A 57 6.18 -7.33 -16.67
C LEU A 57 7.44 -7.89 -17.31
N ARG A 58 8.59 -7.80 -16.63
CA ARG A 58 9.86 -8.35 -17.12
C ARG A 58 9.80 -9.86 -17.29
N SER A 59 9.20 -10.59 -16.36
CA SER A 59 9.03 -12.05 -16.48
C SER A 59 8.13 -12.46 -17.66
N HIS A 60 7.32 -11.53 -18.18
CA HIS A 60 6.45 -11.73 -19.35
C HIS A 60 7.01 -11.11 -20.65
N GLY A 61 8.31 -10.78 -20.65
CA GLY A 61 9.04 -10.29 -21.82
C GLY A 61 8.76 -8.83 -22.18
N PHE A 62 8.37 -8.01 -21.20
CA PHE A 62 8.40 -6.56 -21.37
C PHE A 62 9.78 -6.00 -21.08
N VAL A 63 10.13 -4.93 -21.79
CA VAL A 63 11.34 -4.13 -21.56
C VAL A 63 10.97 -2.72 -21.10
N SER A 64 11.89 -2.03 -20.44
CA SER A 64 11.64 -0.63 -20.08
C SER A 64 11.59 0.25 -21.34
N LEU A 65 10.93 1.41 -21.25
CA LEU A 65 10.90 2.39 -22.33
C LEU A 65 12.32 2.85 -22.69
N ASP A 66 13.18 3.07 -21.69
CA ASP A 66 14.56 3.49 -21.89
C ASP A 66 15.35 2.40 -22.65
N GLU A 67 15.21 1.12 -22.25
CA GLU A 67 15.80 -0.03 -22.94
C GLU A 67 15.30 -0.16 -24.40
N ALA A 68 14.01 0.12 -24.64
CA ALA A 68 13.42 0.11 -25.97
C ALA A 68 13.94 1.25 -26.85
N GLU A 69 14.17 2.44 -26.28
CA GLU A 69 14.73 3.59 -27.00
C GLU A 69 16.19 3.36 -27.38
N GLU A 70 16.99 2.75 -26.51
CA GLU A 70 18.39 2.39 -26.79
C GLU A 70 18.54 1.39 -27.94
N LYS A 71 17.61 0.43 -28.05
CA LYS A 71 17.58 -0.56 -29.16
C LYS A 71 17.02 0.00 -30.47
N GLY A 72 16.41 1.19 -30.43
CA GLY A 72 15.77 1.84 -31.58
C GLY A 72 14.24 1.77 -31.53
N LYS A 73 13.62 2.90 -31.89
CA LYS A 73 12.14 3.06 -31.90
C LYS A 73 11.48 1.94 -32.69
N ASN A 74 10.47 1.31 -32.08
CA ASN A 74 9.66 0.20 -32.63
C ASN A 74 10.33 -1.19 -32.67
N ALA A 75 11.53 -1.37 -32.10
CA ALA A 75 12.14 -2.70 -31.98
C ALA A 75 11.34 -3.62 -31.03
N GLU A 76 10.69 -3.03 -30.03
CA GLU A 76 10.05 -3.75 -28.94
C GLU A 76 8.54 -3.47 -28.91
N ARG A 77 7.74 -4.52 -28.78
CA ARG A 77 6.26 -4.45 -28.81
C ARG A 77 5.64 -4.56 -27.43
N LYS A 78 6.42 -4.95 -26.42
CA LYS A 78 6.01 -5.03 -25.01
C LYS A 78 6.90 -4.09 -24.21
N ILE A 79 6.38 -2.91 -23.90
CA ILE A 79 7.14 -1.86 -23.23
C ILE A 79 6.44 -1.42 -21.96
N TYR A 80 7.21 -1.02 -20.95
CA TYR A 80 6.69 -0.38 -19.76
C TYR A 80 7.51 0.86 -19.38
N HIS A 81 6.90 1.79 -18.68
CA HIS A 81 7.60 2.92 -18.08
C HIS A 81 7.17 3.04 -16.61
N ALA A 82 8.14 2.99 -15.71
CA ALA A 82 7.95 3.19 -14.28
C ALA A 82 8.46 4.58 -13.89
N LYS A 83 7.58 5.43 -13.39
CA LYS A 83 7.90 6.81 -13.03
C LYS A 83 8.11 6.95 -11.53
N ALA A 84 9.33 7.34 -11.15
CA ALA A 84 9.75 7.57 -9.75
C ALA A 84 9.43 6.40 -8.79
N GLY A 85 9.30 5.18 -9.33
CA GLY A 85 8.87 4.00 -8.58
C GLY A 85 7.45 4.09 -8.01
N LYS A 86 6.60 5.03 -8.43
CA LYS A 86 5.25 5.24 -7.84
C LYS A 86 4.10 5.09 -8.83
N ALA A 87 4.40 5.08 -10.12
CA ALA A 87 3.43 4.83 -11.18
C ALA A 87 4.09 3.95 -12.23
N VAL A 88 3.28 3.10 -12.87
CA VAL A 88 3.71 2.26 -13.97
C VAL A 88 2.66 2.30 -15.06
N ILE A 89 3.10 2.38 -16.31
CA ILE A 89 2.28 2.17 -17.50
C ILE A 89 2.94 1.08 -18.34
N ALA A 90 2.14 0.17 -18.86
CA ALA A 90 2.60 -0.89 -19.75
C ALA A 90 1.75 -0.90 -21.03
N MET A 91 2.38 -1.21 -22.15
CA MET A 91 1.73 -1.25 -23.45
C MET A 91 2.16 -2.49 -24.22
N ARG A 92 1.18 -3.17 -24.82
CA ARG A 92 1.40 -4.20 -25.82
C ARG A 92 0.97 -3.65 -27.19
N ILE A 93 1.95 -3.36 -28.03
CA ILE A 93 1.79 -2.76 -29.35
C ILE A 93 1.58 -3.89 -30.38
N PRO A 94 0.50 -3.88 -31.18
CA PRO A 94 0.30 -4.87 -32.24
C PRO A 94 1.31 -4.68 -33.38
N GLU A 95 1.39 -5.66 -34.28
CA GLU A 95 2.05 -5.48 -35.57
C GLU A 95 1.21 -4.56 -36.48
N GLY A 96 1.89 -3.82 -37.37
CA GLY A 96 1.23 -2.90 -38.30
C GLY A 96 0.88 -1.53 -37.72
N GLU A 97 -0.06 -0.84 -38.37
CA GLU A 97 -0.53 0.49 -37.98
C GLU A 97 -1.45 0.42 -36.76
N VAL A 98 -1.19 1.29 -35.78
CA VAL A 98 -2.01 1.39 -34.56
C VAL A 98 -3.15 2.38 -34.81
N SER A 99 -4.37 1.86 -34.97
CA SER A 99 -5.56 2.68 -35.23
C SER A 99 -6.31 3.12 -33.97
N ALA A 100 -6.12 2.42 -32.84
CA ALA A 100 -6.80 2.70 -31.58
C ALA A 100 -6.02 2.16 -30.37
N ILE A 101 -6.36 2.65 -29.17
CA ILE A 101 -5.80 2.20 -27.89
C ILE A 101 -6.95 1.75 -26.98
N ASN A 102 -6.82 0.54 -26.43
CA ASN A 102 -7.66 0.05 -25.34
C ASN A 102 -6.87 0.22 -24.03
N LEU A 103 -7.25 1.21 -23.22
CA LEU A 103 -6.56 1.55 -21.98
C LEU A 103 -7.42 1.22 -20.76
N ILE A 104 -6.82 0.54 -19.78
CA ILE A 104 -7.39 0.34 -18.45
C ILE A 104 -6.50 1.10 -17.46
N GLY A 105 -7.11 1.91 -16.62
CA GLY A 105 -6.43 2.68 -15.58
C GLY A 105 -6.95 2.31 -14.19
N ALA A 106 -6.05 2.19 -13.24
CA ALA A 106 -6.32 2.04 -11.82
C ALA A 106 -5.29 2.84 -11.02
N HIS A 107 -5.59 3.13 -9.75
CA HIS A 107 -4.63 3.72 -8.82
C HIS A 107 -4.13 2.64 -7.84
N ILE A 108 -2.91 2.80 -7.35
CA ILE A 108 -2.18 1.79 -6.56
C ILE A 108 -1.74 2.32 -5.19
N ASP A 109 -2.12 3.56 -4.87
CA ASP A 109 -1.98 4.14 -3.55
C ASP A 109 -3.16 3.73 -2.66
N VAL A 110 -2.87 3.57 -1.37
CA VAL A 110 -3.86 3.16 -0.35
C VAL A 110 -3.84 4.14 0.83
N PRO A 111 -4.98 4.35 1.52
CA PRO A 111 -5.00 5.13 2.75
C PRO A 111 -4.05 4.54 3.80
N ARG A 112 -3.24 5.40 4.42
CA ARG A 112 -2.15 4.99 5.34
C ARG A 112 -1.77 6.09 6.32
N LEU A 113 -0.80 5.80 7.18
CA LEU A 113 -0.15 6.75 8.06
C LEU A 113 1.30 6.95 7.62
N ASP A 114 1.64 8.18 7.27
CA ASP A 114 3.01 8.54 6.87
C ASP A 114 3.73 9.19 8.03
N LEU A 115 5.01 8.92 8.18
CA LEU A 115 5.84 9.65 9.13
C LEU A 115 5.93 11.12 8.71
N LYS A 116 5.81 12.03 9.68
CA LYS A 116 6.13 13.45 9.45
C LYS A 116 7.62 13.61 9.12
N PRO A 117 8.05 14.73 8.49
CA PRO A 117 9.46 14.96 8.18
C PRO A 117 10.41 14.88 9.38
N VAL A 118 9.94 15.29 10.57
CA VAL A 118 10.64 15.10 11.85
C VAL A 118 9.70 14.32 12.77
N PRO A 119 9.70 12.97 12.69
CA PRO A 119 8.65 12.17 13.31
C PRO A 119 8.96 11.82 14.77
N LEU A 120 10.23 11.58 15.11
CA LEU A 120 10.62 11.06 16.41
C LEU A 120 10.54 12.14 17.49
N VAL A 121 9.73 11.88 18.52
CA VAL A 121 9.58 12.72 19.70
C VAL A 121 9.63 11.87 20.96
N GLU A 122 9.98 12.49 22.09
CA GLU A 122 9.83 11.89 23.40
C GLU A 122 8.72 12.62 24.16
N ASP A 123 7.84 11.87 24.79
CA ASP A 123 6.85 12.39 25.74
C ASP A 123 6.63 11.35 26.84
N SER A 124 6.54 11.81 28.08
CA SER A 124 6.26 10.95 29.24
C SER A 124 7.18 9.72 29.35
N GLY A 125 8.45 9.85 28.96
CA GLY A 125 9.44 8.77 29.00
C GLY A 125 9.26 7.71 27.89
N LEU A 126 8.52 8.02 26.83
CA LEU A 126 8.30 7.14 25.68
C LEU A 126 8.69 7.84 24.38
N ALA A 127 9.35 7.10 23.50
CA ALA A 127 9.61 7.56 22.13
C ALA A 127 8.42 7.23 21.24
N MET A 128 7.92 8.23 20.51
CA MET A 128 6.83 8.09 19.56
C MET A 128 7.20 8.64 18.19
N LEU A 129 6.61 8.04 17.17
CA LEU A 129 6.70 8.48 15.79
C LEU A 129 5.43 9.24 15.41
N LYS A 130 5.58 10.55 15.18
CA LYS A 130 4.50 11.40 14.70
C LYS A 130 4.14 11.05 13.27
N THR A 131 2.85 10.81 13.05
CA THR A 131 2.32 10.50 11.72
C THR A 131 1.46 11.64 11.15
N HIS A 132 1.19 11.55 9.86
CA HIS A 132 0.16 12.29 9.15
C HIS A 132 -0.58 11.30 8.25
N TYR A 133 -1.90 11.29 8.31
CA TYR A 133 -2.67 10.37 7.50
C TYR A 133 -2.66 10.76 6.02
N TYR A 134 -2.66 9.76 5.16
CA TYR A 134 -2.83 9.86 3.72
C TYR A 134 -4.19 9.26 3.36
N GLY A 135 -4.99 9.98 2.57
CA GLY A 135 -6.33 9.55 2.16
C GLY A 135 -7.41 9.66 3.26
N GLY A 136 -8.58 9.11 2.99
CA GLY A 136 -9.76 9.20 3.85
C GLY A 136 -9.85 8.09 4.91
N ILE A 137 -8.89 8.04 5.85
CA ILE A 137 -8.88 7.00 6.88
C ILE A 137 -9.99 7.16 7.93
N ARG A 138 -10.49 6.04 8.45
CA ARG A 138 -11.24 5.99 9.71
C ARG A 138 -10.24 5.88 10.86
N LYS A 139 -9.84 7.02 11.42
CA LYS A 139 -8.74 7.12 12.40
C LYS A 139 -8.83 6.13 13.56
N TYR A 140 -10.04 5.89 14.09
CA TYR A 140 -10.27 4.95 15.19
C TYR A 140 -9.93 3.49 14.86
N GLN A 141 -9.87 3.11 13.57
CA GLN A 141 -9.47 1.77 13.13
C GLN A 141 -7.94 1.56 13.14
N TRP A 142 -7.17 2.62 13.38
CA TRP A 142 -5.69 2.57 13.42
C TRP A 142 -5.14 2.48 14.85
N LEU A 143 -6.03 2.40 15.84
CA LEU A 143 -5.67 2.32 17.25
C LEU A 143 -5.61 0.85 17.70
N ASN A 144 -4.68 0.54 18.60
CA ASN A 144 -4.53 -0.78 19.24
C ASN A 144 -4.44 -1.97 18.27
N ILE A 145 -3.92 -1.74 17.05
CA ILE A 145 -3.57 -2.79 16.09
C ILE A 145 -2.05 -2.81 15.88
N PRO A 146 -1.45 -3.97 15.55
CA PRO A 146 -0.06 -4.02 15.15
C PRO A 146 0.13 -3.29 13.81
N LEU A 147 1.13 -2.44 13.74
CA LEU A 147 1.50 -1.66 12.56
C LEU A 147 2.93 -2.00 12.15
N ALA A 148 3.14 -2.12 10.84
CA ALA A 148 4.45 -2.24 10.24
C ALA A 148 4.92 -0.87 9.71
N LEU A 149 6.23 -0.64 9.75
CA LEU A 149 6.88 0.49 9.08
C LEU A 149 7.45 -0.01 7.75
N VAL A 150 6.86 0.48 6.65
CA VAL A 150 7.26 0.14 5.30
C VAL A 150 7.52 1.42 4.51
N GLY A 151 8.68 1.54 3.90
CA GLY A 151 9.01 2.73 3.12
C GLY A 151 10.41 2.73 2.52
N THR A 152 10.82 3.91 2.08
CA THR A 152 12.15 4.14 1.50
C THR A 152 12.76 5.38 2.14
N VAL A 153 13.99 5.24 2.62
CA VAL A 153 14.82 6.35 3.11
C VAL A 153 15.86 6.66 2.05
N ILE A 154 16.12 7.95 1.83
CA ILE A 154 17.25 8.39 1.01
C ILE A 154 18.31 8.91 1.98
N ASP A 155 19.50 8.30 1.95
CA ASP A 155 20.60 8.75 2.80
C ASP A 155 21.27 10.02 2.25
N ARG A 156 22.31 10.51 2.95
CA ARG A 156 23.02 11.73 2.58
C ARG A 156 23.79 11.61 1.25
N GLU A 157 24.09 10.39 0.81
CA GLU A 157 24.78 10.10 -0.45
C GLU A 157 23.79 9.92 -1.61
N GLY A 158 22.48 9.97 -1.32
CA GLY A 158 21.42 9.78 -2.30
C GLY A 158 21.03 8.32 -2.53
N LYS A 159 21.58 7.39 -1.74
CA LYS A 159 21.23 5.97 -1.86
C LYS A 159 19.85 5.71 -1.26
N ALA A 160 19.05 4.96 -2.00
CA ALA A 160 17.76 4.48 -1.53
C ALA A 160 17.95 3.23 -0.65
N ILE A 161 17.35 3.25 0.54
CA ILE A 161 17.33 2.16 1.51
C ILE A 161 15.87 1.79 1.73
N GLU A 162 15.52 0.53 1.46
CA GLU A 162 14.20 0.00 1.78
C GLU A 162 14.09 -0.31 3.27
N ILE A 163 12.98 0.08 3.86
CA ILE A 163 12.64 -0.20 5.26
C ILE A 163 11.41 -1.11 5.26
N SER A 164 11.52 -2.19 6.04
CA SER A 164 10.47 -3.17 6.30
C SER A 164 10.69 -3.66 7.72
N THR A 165 9.83 -3.23 8.65
CA THR A 165 9.87 -3.69 10.04
C THR A 165 8.45 -3.91 10.52
N GLY A 166 8.18 -5.07 11.09
CA GLY A 166 6.86 -5.48 11.59
C GLY A 166 6.05 -6.27 10.55
N GLU A 167 6.68 -6.70 9.46
CA GLU A 167 6.09 -7.60 8.47
C GLU A 167 6.52 -9.05 8.68
N ASP A 168 7.75 -9.28 9.16
CA ASP A 168 8.18 -10.60 9.57
C ASP A 168 7.57 -10.93 10.96
N PRO A 169 7.09 -12.18 11.20
CA PRO A 169 6.57 -12.58 12.50
C PRO A 169 7.54 -12.41 13.68
N THR A 170 8.84 -12.32 13.42
CA THR A 170 9.89 -12.10 14.43
C THR A 170 10.25 -10.63 14.64
N ASP A 171 9.76 -9.73 13.78
CA ASP A 171 10.00 -8.30 13.92
C ASP A 171 9.20 -7.68 15.07
N PRO A 172 9.73 -6.62 15.70
CA PRO A 172 8.90 -5.76 16.52
C PRO A 172 7.85 -5.04 15.64
N VAL A 173 6.68 -4.80 16.21
CA VAL A 173 5.61 -4.01 15.60
C VAL A 173 5.40 -2.71 16.35
N PHE A 174 4.79 -1.74 15.68
CA PHE A 174 4.40 -0.47 16.26
C PHE A 174 2.91 -0.49 16.64
N VAL A 175 2.51 0.35 17.59
CA VAL A 175 1.10 0.49 17.98
C VAL A 175 0.79 1.95 18.26
N ILE A 176 -0.39 2.41 17.83
CA ILE A 176 -0.96 3.68 18.30
C ILE A 176 -1.92 3.35 19.42
N CYS A 177 -1.59 3.77 20.64
CA CYS A 177 -2.35 3.41 21.84
C CYS A 177 -3.65 4.21 21.92
N ASP A 178 -4.78 3.53 22.17
CA ASP A 178 -6.01 4.18 22.62
C ASP A 178 -6.08 4.27 24.15
N LEU A 179 -6.91 5.18 24.63
CA LEU A 179 -7.26 5.27 26.04
C LEU A 179 -8.14 4.08 26.44
N LEU A 180 -7.82 3.46 27.57
CA LEU A 180 -8.61 2.36 28.11
C LEU A 180 -10.02 2.83 28.54
N PRO A 181 -11.05 1.99 28.41
CA PRO A 181 -12.45 2.42 28.59
C PRO A 181 -12.80 2.86 30.02
N HIS A 182 -12.05 2.43 31.04
CA HIS A 182 -12.30 2.83 32.43
C HIS A 182 -12.00 4.31 32.71
N LEU A 183 -11.16 4.93 31.88
CA LEU A 183 -10.77 6.34 31.99
C LEU A 183 -11.25 7.17 30.80
N ASP A 184 -11.94 6.55 29.85
CA ASP A 184 -12.42 7.18 28.64
C ASP A 184 -13.86 7.68 28.83
N ASP A 185 -14.01 8.99 29.00
CA ASP A 185 -15.31 9.67 29.11
C ASP A 185 -15.76 10.31 27.77
N ARG A 186 -15.04 10.05 26.67
CA ARG A 186 -15.33 10.62 25.36
C ARG A 186 -16.68 10.08 24.86
N SER A 187 -17.52 10.98 24.35
CA SER A 187 -18.82 10.67 23.77
C SER A 187 -19.08 11.54 22.54
N GLY A 188 -19.93 11.06 21.62
CA GLY A 188 -20.27 11.76 20.37
C GLY A 188 -19.76 11.08 19.09
N ASP A 189 -19.58 11.84 18.01
CA ASP A 189 -19.11 11.30 16.73
C ASP A 189 -17.62 10.94 16.79
N PHE A 190 -17.32 9.65 16.63
CA PHE A 190 -15.95 9.11 16.59
C PHE A 190 -15.06 9.79 15.53
N LYS A 191 -15.62 10.36 14.46
CA LYS A 191 -14.82 11.11 13.47
C LYS A 191 -14.17 12.37 14.03
N GLU A 192 -14.83 13.00 15.02
CA GLU A 192 -14.40 14.23 15.69
C GLU A 192 -13.57 13.95 16.93
N ILE A 193 -13.93 12.89 17.68
CA ILE A 193 -13.23 12.45 18.90
C ILE A 193 -11.77 12.13 18.58
N PHE A 194 -11.54 11.31 17.56
CA PHE A 194 -10.19 10.89 17.18
C PHE A 194 -9.58 11.89 16.20
N LYS A 195 -8.45 12.50 16.60
CA LYS A 195 -7.76 13.52 15.79
C LYS A 195 -6.50 12.94 15.17
N GLY A 196 -6.24 13.30 13.92
CA GLY A 196 -5.08 12.79 13.18
C GLY A 196 -3.74 13.14 13.85
N LYS A 197 -3.67 14.27 14.56
CA LYS A 197 -2.47 14.70 15.29
C LYS A 197 -2.12 13.79 16.49
N ASP A 198 -3.06 12.98 16.95
CA ASP A 198 -2.90 12.10 18.11
C ASP A 198 -2.51 10.67 17.67
N LEU A 199 -2.46 10.40 16.36
CA LEU A 199 -2.05 9.12 15.77
C LEU A 199 -0.52 8.98 15.79
N ASN A 200 0.06 8.90 16.98
CA ASN A 200 1.50 8.74 17.16
C ASN A 200 1.81 7.30 17.53
N ALA A 201 2.70 6.66 16.76
CA ALA A 201 3.05 5.26 16.96
C ALA A 201 4.13 5.13 18.03
N LEU A 202 3.89 4.31 19.05
CA LEU A 202 4.89 3.99 20.08
C LEU A 202 6.07 3.26 19.44
N SER A 203 7.30 3.70 19.73
CA SER A 203 8.53 3.23 19.07
C SER A 203 9.66 2.86 20.02
N GLY A 204 9.58 3.21 21.31
CA GLY A 204 10.59 2.83 22.28
C GLY A 204 10.30 3.35 23.68
N SER A 205 10.94 2.73 24.67
CA SER A 205 10.80 3.08 26.10
C SER A 205 12.10 2.99 26.88
N GLU A 206 13.15 2.36 26.32
CA GLU A 206 14.43 2.21 27.00
C GLU A 206 15.26 3.50 26.89
N PRO A 207 15.64 4.14 28.00
CA PRO A 207 16.47 5.33 27.99
C PRO A 207 17.95 4.99 27.83
N LEU A 208 18.73 5.87 27.18
CA LEU A 208 20.19 5.75 27.11
C LEU A 208 20.87 6.05 28.47
N SER A 209 20.20 6.81 29.34
CA SER A 209 20.68 7.22 30.65
C SER A 209 19.52 7.25 31.64
N PHE A 210 19.78 6.83 32.88
CA PHE A 210 18.83 6.92 34.00
C PHE A 210 18.98 8.20 34.83
N ASP A 211 19.85 9.13 34.42
CA ASP A 211 19.94 10.46 35.04
C ASP A 211 18.68 11.27 34.72
N GLU A 212 17.92 11.65 35.76
CA GLU A 212 16.68 12.44 35.63
C GLU A 212 16.90 13.82 35.00
N ASN A 213 18.13 14.34 35.01
CA ASN A 213 18.46 15.61 34.35
C ASN A 213 18.77 15.44 32.86
N PHE A 214 18.95 14.21 32.38
CA PHE A 214 19.21 13.92 30.98
C PHE A 214 17.90 13.96 30.18
N LYS A 215 17.71 15.04 29.42
CA LYS A 215 16.52 15.21 28.58
C LYS A 215 16.59 14.33 27.33
N GLU A 216 15.44 13.81 26.92
CA GLU A 216 15.28 13.03 25.68
C GLU A 216 16.13 11.74 25.64
N ALA A 217 16.32 11.09 26.78
CA ALA A 217 17.16 9.90 26.92
C ALA A 217 16.67 8.72 26.06
N VAL A 218 15.36 8.54 25.91
CA VAL A 218 14.75 7.45 25.14
C VAL A 218 14.84 7.75 23.66
N LYS A 219 14.51 8.97 23.24
CA LYS A 219 14.65 9.42 21.85
C LYS A 219 16.10 9.33 21.39
N LEU A 220 17.07 9.68 22.23
CA LEU A 220 18.49 9.53 21.89
C LEU A 220 18.88 8.06 21.73
N ASN A 221 18.36 7.16 22.58
CA ASN A 221 18.58 5.73 22.42
C ASN A 221 18.02 5.22 21.08
N CYS A 222 16.82 5.64 20.69
CA CYS A 222 16.24 5.31 19.39
C CYS A 222 17.09 5.84 18.22
N LEU A 223 17.59 7.09 18.30
CA LEU A 223 18.43 7.67 17.24
C LEU A 223 19.77 6.96 17.08
N LYS A 224 20.32 6.37 18.15
CA LYS A 224 21.56 5.59 18.11
C LYS A 224 21.44 4.30 17.28
N LEU A 225 20.22 3.79 17.10
CA LEU A 225 19.95 2.58 16.32
C LEU A 225 19.83 2.86 14.81
N LEU A 226 19.78 4.13 14.40
CA LEU A 226 19.64 4.59 13.01
C LEU A 226 20.99 5.01 12.43
#